data_AF-E3RGL6-F1
#
_entry.id   AF-E3RGL6-F1
#
_cell.length_a   1.000
_cell.length_b   1.000
_cell.length_c   1.000
_cell.angle_alpha   90.00
_cell.angle_beta   90.00
_cell.angle_gamma   90.00
#
_symmetry.space_group_name_H-M   'P 1'
#
loop_
_entity.id
_entity.type
_entity.pdbx_description
1 polymer ?
#
loop_
_entity_poly.entity_id
_entity_poly.type
_entity_poly.pdbx_seq_one_letter_code
_entity_poly.pdbx_strand_id
1 'polypeptide(L)'
;MSLFEQSPQSLSQIQQPNAQEGDLDHVLSILAIHNHPFILIGLTAQRWMGAAGNLTNTCDILIRDNSLEQIATSLISSSHWTLHDPGADEFSWYPRAECDADIFLVRSTVSNENEFQILCLWTESTYHLNVDESEKVEVPDVYPWQIMLIDLAWHPALYRSDGWWFGPDLHSDIHSTQPHLPQRAAAPRRIFHSLPRGKSAGNAQKIFVPSLGPYLDALVYHKKCYQESKPGLAAESGLQIQNLTRYLYLELEGQRNALLMVMEEDEFMEAYLKRYKRKPFFVYRTKGQDGQAVFEATRVQKWDPSSYPDWCREKTKNSGN
;
A
#
# COMPACT_ATOMS: atom_id res chain seq x y z
N MET A 1 27.92 69.06 -8.51
CA MET A 1 28.52 68.06 -9.41
C MET A 1 28.48 66.74 -8.66
N SER A 2 27.49 65.87 -8.95
CA SER A 2 27.66 64.66 -9.78
C SER A 2 28.63 63.69 -9.12
N LEU A 3 28.36 62.41 -8.86
CA LEU A 3 27.33 61.42 -9.22
C LEU A 3 27.66 60.24 -8.29
N PHE A 4 26.68 59.47 -7.81
CA PHE A 4 26.73 58.00 -7.69
C PHE A 4 25.45 57.54 -6.99
N GLU A 5 24.41 57.32 -7.81
CA GLU A 5 23.31 56.42 -7.50
C GLU A 5 23.87 55.00 -7.36
N GLN A 6 23.59 54.35 -6.23
CA GLN A 6 23.69 52.89 -6.14
C GLN A 6 22.28 52.33 -6.22
N SER A 7 21.99 51.66 -7.34
CA SER A 7 20.80 50.85 -7.53
C SER A 7 20.70 49.74 -6.47
N PRO A 8 19.49 49.37 -6.03
CA PRO A 8 19.29 48.16 -5.23
C PRO A 8 19.59 46.94 -6.11
N GLN A 9 20.58 46.15 -5.70
CA GLN A 9 20.79 44.81 -6.26
C GLN A 9 19.53 43.98 -6.02
N SER A 10 18.91 43.55 -7.11
CA SER A 10 17.84 42.58 -7.12
C SER A 10 18.33 41.30 -6.46
N LEU A 11 17.65 40.89 -5.40
CA LEU A 11 17.68 39.51 -4.93
C LEU A 11 17.07 38.65 -6.04
N SER A 12 17.90 38.27 -7.00
CA SER A 12 17.59 37.25 -7.98
C SER A 12 17.30 35.96 -7.21
N GLN A 13 16.01 35.66 -7.14
CA GLN A 13 15.40 34.35 -7.02
C GLN A 13 16.42 33.22 -7.14
N ILE A 14 16.75 32.60 -6.00
CA ILE A 14 17.10 31.19 -6.01
C ILE A 14 15.78 30.49 -6.38
N GLN A 15 15.55 30.32 -7.68
CA GLN A 15 14.55 29.38 -8.17
C GLN A 15 14.97 28.01 -7.64
N GLN A 16 14.26 27.55 -6.61
CA GLN A 16 14.23 26.13 -6.33
C GLN A 16 13.79 25.44 -7.62
N PRO A 17 14.44 24.35 -8.03
CA PRO A 17 14.02 23.62 -9.23
C PRO A 17 12.55 23.27 -9.04
N ASN A 18 11.70 23.67 -10.01
CA ASN A 18 10.26 23.44 -10.07
C ASN A 18 9.88 22.21 -9.26
N ALA A 19 9.36 22.41 -8.04
CA ALA A 19 8.77 21.34 -7.27
C ALA A 19 7.56 20.89 -8.10
N GLN A 20 7.73 19.79 -8.83
CA GLN A 20 6.69 19.22 -9.66
C GLN A 20 5.45 19.04 -8.77
N GLU A 21 4.34 19.67 -9.16
CA GLU A 21 3.06 19.52 -8.47
C GLU A 21 2.72 18.03 -8.37
N GLY A 22 2.21 17.63 -7.22
CA GLY A 22 1.68 16.28 -7.04
C GLY A 22 0.41 16.18 -7.85
N ASP A 23 0.23 15.09 -8.58
CA ASP A 23 -0.93 14.92 -9.46
C ASP A 23 -2.24 14.75 -8.67
N LEU A 24 -2.19 14.60 -7.34
CA LEU A 24 -3.34 14.59 -6.43
C LEU A 24 -3.29 15.72 -5.39
N ASP A 25 -2.46 16.74 -5.58
CA ASP A 25 -2.41 17.90 -4.66
C ASP A 25 -3.76 18.62 -4.55
N HIS A 26 -4.56 18.65 -5.62
CA HIS A 26 -5.91 19.22 -5.60
C HIS A 26 -6.86 18.41 -4.72
N VAL A 27 -6.78 17.08 -4.74
CA VAL A 27 -7.58 16.21 -3.86
C VAL A 27 -7.18 16.43 -2.41
N LEU A 28 -5.88 16.43 -2.12
CA LEU A 28 -5.34 16.72 -0.78
C LEU A 28 -5.81 18.09 -0.26
N SER A 29 -5.77 19.12 -1.11
CA SER A 29 -6.19 20.48 -0.76
C SER A 29 -7.69 20.55 -0.49
N ILE A 30 -8.52 19.87 -1.28
CA ILE A 30 -9.97 19.80 -1.06
C ILE A 30 -10.29 19.11 0.25
N LEU A 31 -9.66 17.95 0.54
CA LEU A 31 -9.86 17.28 1.82
C LEU A 31 -9.43 18.17 3.00
N ALA A 32 -8.33 18.91 2.87
CA ALA A 32 -7.88 19.85 3.89
C ALA A 32 -8.89 20.99 4.14
N ILE A 33 -9.52 21.55 3.10
CA ILE A 33 -10.58 22.56 3.22
C ILE A 33 -11.76 22.03 4.05
N HIS A 34 -12.09 20.76 3.89
CA HIS A 34 -13.16 20.07 4.62
C HIS A 34 -12.72 19.49 5.97
N ASN A 35 -11.51 19.82 6.45
CA ASN A 35 -10.92 19.26 7.66
C ASN A 35 -10.98 17.71 7.69
N HIS A 36 -10.71 17.11 6.53
CA HIS A 36 -10.79 15.69 6.30
C HIS A 36 -9.38 15.09 6.14
N PRO A 37 -9.02 14.03 6.87
CA PRO A 37 -7.75 13.34 6.65
C PRO A 37 -7.75 12.62 5.30
N PHE A 38 -6.60 12.51 4.64
CA PHE A 38 -6.48 11.67 3.45
C PHE A 38 -6.17 10.24 3.92
N ILE A 39 -7.15 9.33 3.86
CA ILE A 39 -7.00 7.93 4.26
C ILE A 39 -7.16 7.05 3.04
N LEU A 40 -6.07 6.42 2.62
CA LEU A 40 -6.03 5.40 1.59
C LEU A 40 -6.57 4.08 2.12
N ILE A 41 -7.35 3.41 1.28
CA ILE A 41 -7.87 2.07 1.49
C ILE A 41 -7.67 1.25 0.20
N GLY A 42 -8.29 0.07 0.12
CA GLY A 42 -8.17 -0.82 -1.06
C GLY A 42 -6.75 -1.29 -1.38
N LEU A 43 -6.54 -1.67 -2.63
CA LEU A 43 -5.29 -2.25 -3.13
C LEU A 43 -4.07 -1.34 -2.93
N THR A 44 -4.27 -0.02 -3.03
CA THR A 44 -3.20 0.96 -2.83
C THR A 44 -2.72 0.98 -1.38
N ALA A 45 -3.64 0.99 -0.40
CA ALA A 45 -3.27 0.87 1.02
C ALA A 45 -2.54 -0.45 1.29
N GLN A 46 -3.00 -1.54 0.70
CA GLN A 46 -2.43 -2.86 0.90
C GLN A 46 -0.93 -2.96 0.57
N ARG A 47 -0.49 -2.22 -0.45
CA ARG A 47 0.92 -2.17 -0.86
C ARG A 47 1.81 -1.44 0.13
N TRP A 48 1.27 -0.46 0.86
CA TRP A 48 1.92 0.19 2.01
C TRP A 48 1.91 -0.69 3.28
N MET A 49 1.05 -1.70 3.32
CA MET A 49 1.02 -2.74 4.34
C MET A 49 1.90 -3.94 3.98
N GLY A 50 2.82 -3.81 3.02
CA GLY A 50 3.75 -4.88 2.63
C GLY A 50 3.13 -6.04 1.84
N ALA A 51 1.88 -5.95 1.39
CA ALA A 51 1.28 -6.98 0.55
C ALA A 51 1.33 -6.60 -0.93
N ALA A 52 1.66 -7.57 -1.79
CA ALA A 52 1.60 -7.34 -3.22
C ALA A 52 0.14 -7.29 -3.70
N GLY A 53 -0.40 -6.08 -3.79
CA GLY A 53 -1.59 -5.77 -4.59
C GLY A 53 -1.23 -5.52 -6.06
N ASN A 54 -2.22 -5.70 -6.95
CA ASN A 54 -2.07 -5.27 -8.33
C ASN A 54 -1.84 -3.76 -8.38
N LEU A 55 -1.00 -3.30 -9.30
CA LEU A 55 -1.03 -1.88 -9.67
C LEU A 55 -2.40 -1.61 -10.30
N THR A 56 -3.05 -0.56 -9.84
CA THR A 56 -4.38 -0.15 -10.28
C THR A 56 -4.34 1.32 -10.67
N ASN A 57 -5.20 1.71 -11.61
CA ASN A 57 -5.49 3.10 -11.93
C ASN A 57 -6.60 3.69 -11.01
N THR A 58 -7.03 2.95 -9.99
CA THR A 58 -8.02 3.35 -8.97
C THR A 58 -7.35 3.81 -7.69
N CYS A 59 -7.76 4.99 -7.20
CA CYS A 59 -7.43 5.49 -5.87
C CYS A 59 -8.68 5.36 -4.99
N ASP A 60 -8.62 4.51 -3.97
CA ASP A 60 -9.70 4.36 -2.99
C ASP A 60 -9.39 5.21 -1.75
N ILE A 61 -10.30 6.12 -1.40
CA ILE A 61 -10.19 6.92 -0.18
C ILE A 61 -11.42 6.79 0.71
N LEU A 62 -11.18 6.73 2.02
CA LEU A 62 -12.21 6.69 3.05
C LEU A 62 -12.65 8.12 3.41
N ILE A 63 -13.95 8.35 3.48
CA ILE A 63 -14.60 9.62 3.71
C ILE A 63 -15.61 9.50 4.86
N ARG A 64 -15.71 10.52 5.72
CA ARG A 64 -16.76 10.58 6.75
C ARG A 64 -18.13 10.60 6.11
N ASP A 65 -19.08 9.88 6.70
CA ASP A 65 -20.46 9.78 6.19
C ASP A 65 -21.05 11.17 5.90
N ASN A 66 -20.89 12.09 6.85
CA ASN A 66 -21.43 13.45 6.80
C ASN A 66 -20.67 14.42 5.86
N SER A 67 -19.52 14.01 5.33
CA SER A 67 -18.64 14.85 4.50
C SER A 67 -18.67 14.46 3.02
N LEU A 68 -19.23 13.28 2.69
CA LEU A 68 -19.21 12.70 1.35
C LEU A 68 -19.70 13.68 0.27
N GLU A 69 -20.93 14.18 0.42
CA GLU A 69 -21.56 15.05 -0.60
C GLU A 69 -20.78 16.35 -0.82
N GLN A 70 -20.30 16.98 0.26
CA GLN A 70 -19.58 18.26 0.19
C GLN A 70 -18.20 18.10 -0.47
N ILE A 71 -17.47 17.04 -0.10
CA ILE A 71 -16.18 16.70 -0.69
C ILE A 71 -16.34 16.34 -2.16
N ALA A 72 -17.30 15.48 -2.50
CA ALA A 72 -17.56 15.10 -3.89
C ALA A 72 -17.94 16.29 -4.77
N THR A 73 -18.82 17.16 -4.26
CA THR A 73 -19.20 18.40 -4.95
C THR A 73 -17.98 19.29 -5.21
N SER A 74 -17.08 19.39 -4.24
CA SER A 74 -15.84 20.18 -4.37
C SER A 74 -14.87 19.57 -5.38
N LEU A 75 -14.72 18.24 -5.38
CA LEU A 75 -13.91 17.49 -6.35
C LEU A 75 -14.42 17.70 -7.78
N ILE A 76 -15.73 17.62 -7.99
CA ILE A 76 -16.35 17.87 -9.29
C ILE A 76 -16.17 19.34 -9.71
N SER A 77 -16.37 20.27 -8.78
CA SER A 77 -16.22 21.71 -9.03
C SER A 77 -14.78 22.11 -9.41
N SER A 78 -13.78 21.30 -9.04
CA SER A 78 -12.39 21.50 -9.44
C SER A 78 -12.13 21.24 -10.94
N SER A 79 -13.11 20.70 -11.67
CA SER A 79 -13.02 20.31 -13.10
C SER A 79 -12.00 19.20 -13.42
N HIS A 80 -11.25 18.72 -12.43
CA HIS A 80 -10.34 17.57 -12.59
C HIS A 80 -11.07 16.22 -12.59
N TRP A 81 -12.27 16.16 -12.02
CA TRP A 81 -13.04 14.94 -11.81
C TRP A 81 -14.47 15.12 -12.31
N THR A 82 -15.02 14.07 -12.89
CA THR A 82 -16.44 13.99 -13.28
C THR A 82 -17.10 12.84 -12.53
N LEU A 83 -18.35 13.06 -12.11
CA LEU A 83 -19.17 11.99 -11.57
C LEU A 83 -19.48 11.01 -12.70
N HIS A 84 -19.22 9.73 -12.47
CA HIS A 84 -19.65 8.68 -13.37
C HIS A 84 -20.76 7.87 -12.71
N ASP A 85 -21.91 7.86 -13.37
CA ASP A 85 -23.02 6.99 -13.02
C ASP A 85 -22.82 5.65 -13.75
N PRO A 86 -22.56 4.54 -13.04
CA PRO A 86 -22.39 3.22 -13.66
C PRO A 86 -23.69 2.67 -14.30
N GLY A 87 -24.77 3.46 -14.36
CA GLY A 87 -26.06 3.11 -14.95
C GLY A 87 -26.02 2.61 -16.41
N ALA A 88 -26.40 1.32 -16.55
CA ALA A 88 -27.00 0.64 -17.71
C ALA A 88 -26.13 0.23 -18.92
N ASP A 89 -24.80 0.41 -18.91
CA ASP A 89 -23.96 -0.26 -19.91
C ASP A 89 -23.50 -1.63 -19.39
N GLU A 90 -24.04 -2.72 -19.98
CA GLU A 90 -23.65 -4.13 -19.73
C GLU A 90 -22.16 -4.43 -19.99
N PHE A 91 -21.41 -3.44 -20.49
CA PHE A 91 -20.00 -3.54 -20.87
C PHE A 91 -19.12 -2.49 -20.17
N SER A 92 -19.35 -2.21 -18.89
CA SER A 92 -18.41 -1.39 -18.12
C SER A 92 -17.08 -2.14 -18.01
N TRP A 93 -16.03 -1.66 -18.71
CA TRP A 93 -14.65 -2.15 -18.57
C TRP A 93 -14.08 -1.94 -17.15
N TYR A 94 -14.80 -1.23 -16.30
CA TYR A 94 -14.45 -0.97 -14.91
C TYR A 94 -14.60 -2.24 -14.07
N PRO A 95 -13.66 -2.51 -13.15
CA PRO A 95 -13.81 -3.65 -12.27
C PRO A 95 -15.03 -3.46 -11.34
N ARG A 96 -15.58 -4.59 -10.87
CA ARG A 96 -16.87 -4.62 -10.19
C ARG A 96 -16.85 -3.91 -8.83
N ALA A 97 -15.68 -3.82 -8.19
CA ALA A 97 -15.53 -3.21 -6.88
C ALA A 97 -15.69 -1.69 -6.95
N GLU A 98 -15.23 -1.06 -8.02
CA GLU A 98 -15.37 0.37 -8.25
C GLU A 98 -16.83 0.79 -8.37
N CYS A 99 -17.68 -0.05 -8.97
CA CYS A 99 -19.12 0.18 -9.07
C CYS A 99 -19.85 0.06 -7.73
N ASP A 100 -19.23 -0.53 -6.71
CA ASP A 100 -19.81 -0.64 -5.36
C ASP A 100 -19.48 0.56 -4.46
N ALA A 101 -18.60 1.47 -4.92
CA ALA A 101 -18.23 2.70 -4.21
C ALA A 101 -19.43 3.63 -4.03
N ASP A 102 -19.42 4.45 -2.97
CA ASP A 102 -20.54 5.36 -2.71
C ASP A 102 -20.55 6.51 -3.72
N ILE A 103 -19.36 7.00 -4.10
CA ILE A 103 -19.18 7.91 -5.23
C ILE A 103 -17.99 7.46 -6.06
N PHE A 104 -18.20 7.36 -7.36
CA PHE A 104 -17.21 6.96 -8.35
C PHE A 104 -16.91 8.14 -9.28
N LEU A 105 -15.68 8.63 -9.25
CA LEU A 105 -15.23 9.78 -10.03
C LEU A 105 -14.17 9.36 -11.06
N VAL A 106 -14.30 9.88 -12.28
CA VAL A 106 -13.33 9.67 -13.36
C VAL A 106 -12.57 10.96 -13.62
N ARG A 107 -11.26 10.83 -13.82
CA ARG A 107 -10.39 11.97 -14.06
C ARG A 107 -10.64 12.53 -15.47
N SER A 108 -10.83 13.84 -15.57
CA SER A 108 -11.09 14.52 -16.86
C SER A 108 -9.90 14.47 -17.81
N THR A 109 -8.68 14.50 -17.27
CA THR A 109 -7.42 14.48 -18.03
C THR A 109 -6.37 13.65 -17.28
N VAL A 110 -5.69 12.77 -18.02
CA VAL A 110 -4.62 11.91 -17.52
C VAL A 110 -3.38 12.22 -18.34
N SER A 111 -2.30 12.66 -17.68
CA SER A 111 -1.08 13.08 -18.40
C SER A 111 -0.09 11.92 -18.55
N ASN A 112 -0.17 10.93 -17.67
CA ASN A 112 0.69 9.76 -17.65
C ASN A 112 -0.15 8.51 -17.36
N GLU A 113 0.11 7.42 -18.09
CA GLU A 113 -0.60 6.14 -17.94
C GLU A 113 -0.50 5.51 -16.54
N ASN A 114 0.47 5.94 -15.73
CA ASN A 114 0.68 5.48 -14.36
C ASN A 114 -0.08 6.33 -13.32
N GLU A 115 -0.78 7.39 -13.73
CA GLU A 115 -1.62 8.19 -12.83
C GLU A 115 -2.93 7.48 -12.52
N PHE A 116 -3.49 7.76 -11.34
CA PHE A 116 -4.86 7.37 -11.02
C PHE A 116 -5.84 8.06 -11.98
N GLN A 117 -6.66 7.25 -12.62
CA GLN A 117 -7.72 7.67 -13.55
C GLN A 117 -9.08 7.66 -12.86
N ILE A 118 -9.19 6.89 -11.78
CA ILE A 118 -10.42 6.66 -11.03
C ILE A 118 -10.16 7.05 -9.58
N LEU A 119 -11.12 7.76 -8.98
CA LEU A 119 -11.18 8.06 -7.56
C LEU A 119 -12.48 7.51 -6.99
N CYS A 120 -12.38 6.49 -6.14
CA CYS A 120 -13.50 5.89 -5.42
C CYS A 120 -13.57 6.50 -4.02
N LEU A 121 -14.71 7.10 -3.70
CA LEU A 121 -15.01 7.62 -2.37
C LEU A 121 -15.86 6.59 -1.63
N TRP A 122 -15.35 6.14 -0.50
CA TRP A 122 -16.03 5.18 0.37
C TRP A 122 -16.36 5.83 1.69
N THR A 123 -17.60 5.70 2.12
CA THR A 123 -18.06 6.19 3.43
C THR A 123 -17.63 5.27 4.56
N GLU A 124 -17.60 5.76 5.79
CA GLU A 124 -17.34 4.97 7.00
C GLU A 124 -18.35 3.82 7.13
N SER A 125 -19.61 4.14 6.89
CA SER A 125 -20.73 3.20 6.96
C SER A 125 -20.66 2.13 5.89
N THR A 126 -20.29 2.46 4.65
CA THR A 126 -20.05 1.44 3.62
C THR A 126 -18.80 0.62 3.92
N TYR A 127 -17.66 1.26 4.20
CA TYR A 127 -16.37 0.56 4.32
C TYR A 127 -16.13 -0.09 5.69
N HIS A 128 -17.04 0.09 6.64
CA HIS A 128 -16.92 -0.41 8.02
C HIS A 128 -15.60 -0.05 8.70
N LEU A 129 -15.18 1.21 8.52
CA LEU A 129 -13.96 1.73 9.10
C LEU A 129 -14.17 3.20 9.50
N ASN A 130 -13.94 3.52 10.77
CA ASN A 130 -14.12 4.89 11.28
C ASN A 130 -12.89 5.75 10.95
N VAL A 131 -13.11 6.93 10.38
CA VAL A 131 -12.04 7.86 9.94
C VAL A 131 -11.22 8.39 11.12
N ASP A 132 -11.89 8.73 12.22
CA ASP A 132 -11.28 9.43 13.35
C ASP A 132 -10.74 8.46 14.40
N GLU A 133 -11.51 7.42 14.73
CA GLU A 133 -11.24 6.48 15.81
C GLU A 133 -10.27 5.35 15.42
N SER A 134 -10.26 4.95 14.14
CA SER A 134 -9.38 3.86 13.71
C SER A 134 -7.91 4.27 13.78
N GLU A 135 -7.10 3.38 14.33
CA GLU A 135 -5.64 3.52 14.31
C GLU A 135 -5.14 3.51 12.87
N LYS A 136 -4.22 4.44 12.57
CA LYS A 136 -3.77 4.76 11.22
C LYS A 136 -2.28 5.08 11.20
N VAL A 137 -1.65 4.78 10.08
CA VAL A 137 -0.20 4.89 9.87
C VAL A 137 0.06 5.89 8.74
N GLU A 138 0.93 6.86 8.99
CA GLU A 138 1.30 7.87 7.99
C GLU A 138 2.18 7.24 6.89
N VAL A 139 1.86 7.52 5.63
CA VAL A 139 2.60 7.05 4.46
C VAL A 139 3.17 8.24 3.66
N PRO A 140 4.31 8.06 2.97
CA PRO A 140 5.03 9.18 2.36
C PRO A 140 4.34 9.77 1.13
N ASP A 141 3.57 8.96 0.40
CA ASP A 141 2.96 9.32 -0.88
C ASP A 141 1.67 8.51 -1.10
N VAL A 142 0.87 8.91 -2.08
CA VAL A 142 -0.32 8.18 -2.50
C VAL A 142 0.07 6.91 -3.27
N TYR A 143 1.13 6.98 -4.09
CA TYR A 143 1.56 5.86 -4.93
C TYR A 143 2.59 4.94 -4.24
N PRO A 144 2.24 3.69 -3.92
CA PRO A 144 3.16 2.67 -3.43
C PRO A 144 3.90 2.00 -4.58
N TRP A 145 4.80 2.77 -5.25
CA TRP A 145 5.58 2.31 -6.40
C TRP A 145 6.31 0.98 -6.16
N GLN A 146 6.72 0.74 -4.91
CA GLN A 146 7.20 -0.54 -4.45
C GLN A 146 6.31 -1.05 -3.32
N ILE A 147 6.23 -2.38 -3.20
CA ILE A 147 5.55 -3.02 -2.08
C ILE A 147 6.47 -2.93 -0.88
N MET A 148 6.00 -2.30 0.18
CA MET A 148 6.78 -2.15 1.40
C MET A 148 5.86 -2.07 2.60
N LEU A 149 6.34 -2.54 3.74
CA LEU A 149 5.63 -2.44 5.00
C LEU A 149 6.10 -1.17 5.74
N ILE A 150 5.15 -0.27 5.98
CA ILE A 150 5.37 0.97 6.76
C ILE A 150 5.20 0.70 8.25
N ASP A 151 4.26 -0.16 8.63
CA ASP A 151 4.03 -0.53 10.02
C ASP A 151 4.93 -1.70 10.45
N LEU A 152 6.06 -1.35 11.06
CA LEU A 152 7.08 -2.32 11.47
C LEU A 152 6.53 -3.39 12.43
N ALA A 153 5.50 -3.10 13.23
CA ALA A 153 4.95 -4.03 14.22
C ALA A 153 4.48 -5.35 13.59
N TRP A 154 4.08 -5.30 12.31
CA TRP A 154 3.59 -6.44 11.54
C TRP A 154 4.66 -7.16 10.72
N HIS A 155 5.93 -6.83 10.89
CA HIS A 155 6.98 -7.52 10.15
C HIS A 155 7.24 -8.92 10.75
N PRO A 156 7.10 -10.02 9.98
CA PRO A 156 7.07 -11.39 10.52
C PRO A 156 8.41 -11.88 11.08
N ALA A 157 9.52 -11.23 10.69
CA ALA A 157 10.85 -11.55 11.21
C ALA A 157 11.35 -10.61 12.30
N LEU A 158 10.57 -9.59 12.71
CA LEU A 158 11.05 -8.54 13.61
C LEU A 158 11.58 -9.07 14.95
N TYR A 159 10.83 -9.97 15.59
CA TYR A 159 11.12 -10.46 16.93
C TYR A 159 11.86 -11.81 16.95
N ARG A 160 12.48 -12.21 15.84
CA ARG A 160 13.19 -13.48 15.77
C ARG A 160 14.56 -13.41 16.40
N SER A 161 14.83 -14.34 17.31
CA SER A 161 16.13 -14.46 17.98
C SER A 161 17.23 -15.07 17.11
N ASP A 162 16.87 -15.79 16.03
CA ASP A 162 17.82 -16.48 15.17
C ASP A 162 18.37 -15.61 14.01
N GLY A 163 17.94 -14.35 13.92
CA GLY A 163 18.37 -13.40 12.87
C GLY A 163 17.91 -13.77 11.45
N TRP A 164 17.06 -14.80 11.28
CA TRP A 164 16.51 -15.17 9.99
C TRP A 164 15.48 -14.13 9.53
N TRP A 165 15.71 -13.53 8.36
CA TRP A 165 14.85 -12.48 7.83
C TRP A 165 14.06 -12.97 6.63
N PHE A 166 12.75 -12.78 6.69
CA PHE A 166 11.79 -13.04 5.61
C PHE A 166 10.60 -12.09 5.81
N GLY A 167 9.80 -11.90 4.77
CA GLY A 167 8.69 -10.96 4.81
C GLY A 167 8.78 -9.93 3.69
N PRO A 168 7.94 -8.88 3.75
CA PRO A 168 8.06 -7.74 2.86
C PRO A 168 9.29 -6.89 3.19
N ASP A 169 9.72 -6.09 2.23
CA ASP A 169 10.72 -5.07 2.49
C ASP A 169 10.11 -3.92 3.33
N LEU A 170 10.95 -3.23 4.08
CA LEU A 170 10.58 -2.08 4.90
C LEU A 170 10.87 -0.77 4.16
N HIS A 171 10.09 0.26 4.47
CA HIS A 171 10.37 1.62 3.99
C HIS A 171 11.74 2.09 4.50
N SER A 172 12.46 2.88 3.69
CA SER A 172 13.83 3.30 4.02
C SER A 172 13.94 4.11 5.31
N ASP A 173 12.88 4.82 5.68
CA ASP A 173 12.84 5.67 6.88
C ASP A 173 12.72 4.86 8.16
N ILE A 174 12.34 3.58 8.08
CA ILE A 174 12.38 2.69 9.24
C ILE A 174 13.84 2.41 9.62
N HIS A 175 14.75 2.33 8.65
CA HIS A 175 16.18 2.11 8.93
C HIS A 175 16.85 3.29 9.63
N SER A 176 16.40 4.53 9.39
CA SER A 176 16.92 5.70 10.09
C SER A 176 16.52 5.72 11.56
N THR A 177 15.38 5.11 11.90
CA THR A 177 14.88 5.02 13.28
C THR A 177 15.23 3.71 13.97
N GLN A 178 15.54 2.64 13.22
CA GLN A 178 15.86 1.31 13.72
C GLN A 178 17.15 0.76 13.05
N PRO A 179 18.34 1.29 13.41
CA PRO A 179 19.60 0.97 12.72
C PRO A 179 20.10 -0.47 12.94
N HIS A 180 19.47 -1.22 13.86
CA HIS A 180 19.83 -2.60 14.16
C HIS A 180 19.21 -3.62 13.18
N LEU A 181 18.28 -3.19 12.32
CA LEU A 181 17.66 -4.05 11.32
C LEU A 181 18.68 -4.45 10.24
N PRO A 182 18.59 -5.67 9.69
CA PRO A 182 19.56 -6.12 8.70
C PRO A 182 19.44 -5.31 7.41
N GLN A 183 20.55 -5.00 6.74
CA GLN A 183 20.55 -4.16 5.53
C GLN A 183 19.58 -4.65 4.43
N ARG A 184 19.40 -5.97 4.33
CA ARG A 184 18.43 -6.61 3.41
C ARG A 184 16.95 -6.35 3.74
N ALA A 185 16.66 -5.73 4.88
CA ALA A 185 15.31 -5.36 5.26
C ALA A 185 14.83 -4.09 4.55
N ALA A 186 15.74 -3.26 4.03
CA ALA A 186 15.36 -2.05 3.32
C ALA A 186 14.95 -2.39 1.88
N ALA A 187 13.83 -1.81 1.43
CA ALA A 187 13.51 -1.83 0.01
C ALA A 187 14.66 -1.18 -0.78
N PRO A 188 15.06 -1.73 -1.95
CA PRO A 188 16.05 -1.09 -2.80
C PRO A 188 15.54 0.31 -3.17
N ARG A 189 16.37 1.34 -2.98
CA ARG A 189 16.05 2.72 -3.40
C ARG A 189 15.96 2.79 -4.92
N ARG A 190 14.82 2.42 -5.49
CA ARG A 190 14.48 2.72 -6.88
C ARG A 190 13.87 4.11 -6.88
N ILE A 191 14.65 5.07 -7.37
CA ILE A 191 14.14 6.42 -7.56
C ILE A 191 13.47 6.45 -8.93
N PHE A 192 12.16 6.49 -8.93
CA PHE A 192 11.37 6.61 -10.14
C PHE A 192 11.12 8.09 -10.43
N HIS A 193 12.16 8.80 -10.89
CA HIS A 193 12.07 10.24 -11.18
C HIS A 193 11.03 10.60 -12.26
N SER A 194 10.62 9.63 -13.09
CA SER A 194 9.66 9.83 -14.17
C SER A 194 8.23 9.39 -13.84
N LEU A 195 8.00 8.78 -12.67
CA LEU A 195 6.66 8.37 -12.25
C LEU A 195 5.99 9.54 -11.52
N PRO A 196 4.65 9.66 -11.62
CA PRO A 196 3.93 10.71 -10.90
C PRO A 196 4.14 10.58 -9.39
N ARG A 197 3.89 11.68 -8.68
CA ARG A 197 3.78 11.67 -7.21
C ARG A 197 2.40 12.18 -6.88
N GLY A 198 1.74 11.54 -5.93
CA GLY A 198 0.43 11.99 -5.47
C GLY A 198 0.52 13.32 -4.73
N LYS A 199 1.63 13.53 -4.01
CA LYS A 199 1.85 14.71 -3.17
C LYS A 199 3.12 15.46 -3.59
N SER A 200 3.02 16.77 -3.79
CA SER A 200 4.22 17.60 -3.98
C SER A 200 4.98 17.80 -2.67
N ALA A 201 6.26 18.18 -2.78
CA ALA A 201 7.08 18.52 -1.62
C ALA A 201 6.54 19.73 -0.82
N GLY A 202 5.74 20.60 -1.45
CA GLY A 202 5.14 21.77 -0.80
C GLY A 202 3.83 21.49 -0.07
N ASN A 203 3.22 20.32 -0.29
CA ASN A 203 1.95 19.97 0.31
C ASN A 203 2.15 19.31 1.69
N ALA A 204 1.71 20.01 2.73
CA ALA A 204 1.86 19.56 4.13
C ALA A 204 0.82 18.52 4.56
N GLN A 205 -0.19 18.23 3.73
CA GLN A 205 -1.24 17.28 4.09
C GLN A 205 -0.65 15.88 4.28
N LYS A 206 -1.04 15.26 5.40
CA LYS A 206 -0.64 13.89 5.72
C LYS A 206 -1.53 12.91 4.96
N ILE A 207 -0.91 11.79 4.56
CA ILE A 207 -1.58 10.67 3.92
C ILE A 207 -1.48 9.50 4.89
N PHE A 208 -2.58 8.81 5.10
CA PHE A 208 -2.66 7.69 6.02
C PHE A 208 -3.14 6.44 5.31
N VAL A 209 -2.79 5.28 5.86
CA VAL A 209 -3.48 4.01 5.66
C VAL A 209 -3.98 3.52 7.02
N PRO A 210 -5.06 2.72 7.10
CA PRO A 210 -5.43 2.10 8.37
C PRO A 210 -4.34 1.15 8.86
N SER A 211 -4.28 0.94 10.18
CA SER A 211 -3.49 -0.14 10.76
C SER A 211 -4.09 -1.51 10.41
N LEU A 212 -3.30 -2.57 10.52
CA LEU A 212 -3.66 -3.89 9.99
C LEU A 212 -4.93 -4.50 10.63
N GLY A 213 -5.11 -4.35 11.94
CA GLY A 213 -6.23 -4.95 12.69
C GLY A 213 -7.59 -4.42 12.22
N PRO A 214 -7.89 -3.12 12.44
CA PRO A 214 -9.12 -2.49 11.97
C PRO A 214 -9.36 -2.67 10.47
N TYR A 215 -8.29 -2.66 9.67
CA TYR A 215 -8.42 -2.90 8.24
C TYR A 215 -8.89 -4.32 7.92
N LEU A 216 -8.33 -5.35 8.57
CA LEU A 216 -8.78 -6.73 8.37
C LEU A 216 -10.20 -6.95 8.91
N ASP A 217 -10.60 -6.31 10.01
CA ASP A 217 -11.99 -6.37 10.50
C ASP A 217 -12.97 -5.86 9.44
N ALA A 218 -12.70 -4.70 8.83
CA ALA A 218 -13.49 -4.17 7.72
C ALA A 218 -13.57 -5.16 6.53
N LEU A 219 -12.42 -5.71 6.10
CA LEU A 219 -12.40 -6.67 4.98
C LEU A 219 -13.17 -7.96 5.29
N VAL A 220 -13.12 -8.44 6.54
CA VAL A 220 -13.88 -9.61 6.98
C VAL A 220 -15.37 -9.31 6.97
N TYR A 221 -15.77 -8.15 7.46
CA TYR A 221 -17.15 -7.70 7.40
C TYR A 221 -17.65 -7.68 5.96
N HIS A 222 -16.93 -7.04 5.03
CA HIS A 222 -17.32 -6.99 3.61
C HIS A 222 -17.54 -8.39 3.04
N LYS A 223 -16.61 -9.31 3.32
CA LYS A 223 -16.68 -10.68 2.84
C LYS A 223 -17.89 -11.46 3.41
N LYS A 224 -18.28 -11.18 4.64
CA LYS A 224 -19.42 -11.85 5.31
C LYS A 224 -20.76 -11.25 4.90
N CYS A 225 -20.86 -9.92 4.86
CA CYS A 225 -22.12 -9.20 4.82
C CYS A 225 -22.47 -8.62 3.44
N TYR A 226 -21.51 -8.46 2.52
CA TYR A 226 -21.74 -7.76 1.25
C TYR A 226 -21.75 -8.65 0.01
N GLN A 227 -21.80 -9.97 0.16
CA GLN A 227 -21.79 -10.89 -0.99
C GLN A 227 -22.92 -10.62 -1.99
N GLU A 228 -24.07 -10.13 -1.52
CA GLU A 228 -25.23 -9.83 -2.37
C GLU A 228 -25.35 -8.34 -2.70
N SER A 229 -25.10 -7.44 -1.73
CA SER A 229 -25.34 -6.01 -1.88
C SER A 229 -24.19 -5.24 -2.54
N LYS A 230 -22.93 -5.63 -2.28
CA LYS A 230 -21.71 -5.03 -2.84
C LYS A 230 -20.71 -6.14 -3.22
N PRO A 231 -21.04 -6.96 -4.25
CA PRO A 231 -20.32 -8.19 -4.57
C PRO A 231 -18.88 -7.95 -5.05
N GLY A 232 -18.60 -6.83 -5.70
CA GLY A 232 -17.26 -6.42 -6.09
C GLY A 232 -16.39 -6.12 -4.88
N LEU A 233 -16.89 -5.31 -3.94
CA LEU A 233 -16.20 -5.00 -2.67
C LEU A 233 -15.95 -6.27 -1.85
N ALA A 234 -16.92 -7.17 -1.76
CA ALA A 234 -16.77 -8.45 -1.06
C ALA A 234 -15.72 -9.36 -1.72
N ALA A 235 -15.71 -9.46 -3.05
CA ALA A 235 -14.72 -10.23 -3.79
C ALA A 235 -13.31 -9.68 -3.62
N GLU A 236 -13.15 -8.36 -3.77
CA GLU A 236 -11.88 -7.66 -3.62
C GLU A 236 -11.35 -7.81 -2.18
N SER A 237 -12.22 -7.68 -1.17
CA SER A 237 -11.86 -7.91 0.23
C SER A 237 -11.34 -9.33 0.47
N GLY A 238 -11.92 -10.32 -0.20
CA GLY A 238 -11.44 -11.71 -0.16
C GLY A 238 -10.03 -11.89 -0.73
N LEU A 239 -9.71 -11.22 -1.85
CA LEU A 239 -8.37 -11.18 -2.44
C LEU A 239 -7.39 -10.48 -1.50
N GLN A 240 -7.83 -9.38 -0.89
CA GLN A 240 -7.00 -8.61 0.00
C GLN A 240 -6.64 -9.40 1.28
N ILE A 241 -7.60 -10.04 1.95
CA ILE A 241 -7.32 -10.94 3.09
C ILE A 241 -6.27 -12.01 2.71
N GLN A 242 -6.40 -12.60 1.51
CA GLN A 242 -5.46 -13.59 1.03
C GLN A 242 -4.05 -13.02 0.82
N ASN A 243 -3.93 -11.82 0.25
CA ASN A 243 -2.65 -11.17 0.02
C ASN A 243 -1.96 -10.79 1.33
N LEU A 244 -2.65 -10.13 2.27
CA LEU A 244 -2.08 -9.79 3.58
C LEU A 244 -1.61 -11.05 4.31
N THR A 245 -2.43 -12.10 4.34
CA THR A 245 -2.05 -13.40 4.91
C THR A 245 -0.79 -13.95 4.26
N ARG A 246 -0.73 -13.94 2.93
CA ARG A 246 0.41 -14.45 2.18
C ARG A 246 1.68 -13.66 2.46
N TYR A 247 1.66 -12.34 2.41
CA TYR A 247 2.88 -11.54 2.45
C TYR A 247 3.37 -11.26 3.88
N LEU A 248 2.46 -11.15 4.85
CA LEU A 248 2.77 -10.94 6.26
C LEU A 248 2.89 -12.23 7.06
N TYR A 249 2.64 -13.39 6.43
CA TYR A 249 2.74 -14.70 7.08
C TYR A 249 1.84 -14.82 8.32
N LEU A 250 0.62 -14.29 8.20
CA LEU A 250 -0.36 -14.22 9.29
C LEU A 250 -0.77 -15.61 9.80
N GLU A 251 -0.53 -16.68 9.05
CA GLU A 251 -0.83 -18.04 9.49
C GLU A 251 0.19 -18.61 10.49
N LEU A 252 1.38 -17.99 10.60
CA LEU A 252 2.41 -18.40 11.55
C LEU A 252 1.98 -18.02 12.97
N GLU A 253 2.23 -18.89 13.93
CA GLU A 253 1.71 -18.77 15.30
C GLU A 253 1.96 -17.39 15.94
N GLY A 254 3.19 -16.86 15.86
CA GLY A 254 3.51 -15.56 16.43
C GLY A 254 2.73 -14.39 15.79
N GLN A 255 2.59 -14.40 14.45
CA GLN A 255 1.83 -13.38 13.73
C GLN A 255 0.32 -13.54 13.95
N ARG A 256 -0.17 -14.78 13.87
CA ARG A 256 -1.57 -15.12 14.12
C ARG A 256 -2.01 -14.65 15.49
N ASN A 257 -1.25 -15.00 16.54
CA ASN A 257 -1.65 -14.68 17.91
C ASN A 257 -1.64 -13.16 18.15
N ALA A 258 -0.63 -12.45 17.63
CA ALA A 258 -0.58 -10.99 17.72
C ALA A 258 -1.77 -10.33 16.99
N LEU A 259 -2.13 -10.83 15.81
CA LEU A 259 -3.27 -10.35 15.04
C LEU A 259 -4.60 -10.58 15.76
N LEU A 260 -4.86 -11.80 16.22
CA LEU A 260 -6.13 -12.16 16.85
C LEU A 260 -6.36 -11.41 18.17
N MET A 261 -5.32 -10.90 18.81
CA MET A 261 -5.45 -10.06 20.03
C MET A 261 -5.99 -8.66 19.77
N VAL A 262 -5.90 -8.16 18.53
CA VAL A 262 -6.26 -6.78 18.17
C VAL A 262 -7.45 -6.70 17.22
N MET A 263 -8.01 -7.84 16.82
CA MET A 263 -9.15 -7.91 15.90
C MET A 263 -10.45 -8.13 16.66
N GLU A 264 -11.53 -7.53 16.17
CA GLU A 264 -12.90 -7.82 16.62
C GLU A 264 -13.46 -9.07 15.93
N GLU A 265 -13.10 -9.33 14.67
CA GLU A 265 -13.53 -10.48 13.87
C GLU A 265 -12.54 -11.67 13.98
N ASP A 266 -12.05 -11.91 15.19
CA ASP A 266 -10.99 -12.89 15.49
C ASP A 266 -11.43 -14.34 15.19
N GLU A 267 -12.66 -14.73 15.50
CA GLU A 267 -13.19 -16.08 15.24
C GLU A 267 -13.13 -16.44 13.75
N PHE A 268 -13.52 -15.51 12.88
CA PHE A 268 -13.45 -15.70 11.44
C PHE A 268 -12.00 -15.87 10.99
N MET A 269 -11.13 -14.95 11.42
CA MET A 269 -9.73 -14.96 11.01
C MET A 269 -8.99 -16.19 11.54
N GLU A 270 -9.27 -16.63 12.77
CA GLU A 270 -8.68 -17.84 13.33
C GLU A 270 -9.07 -19.07 12.50
N ALA A 271 -10.36 -19.21 12.18
CA ALA A 271 -10.85 -20.31 11.35
C ALA A 271 -10.25 -20.28 9.94
N TYR A 272 -10.15 -19.09 9.34
CA TYR A 272 -9.52 -18.88 8.04
C TYR A 272 -8.03 -19.28 8.06
N LEU A 273 -7.25 -18.76 9.02
CA LEU A 273 -5.80 -18.98 9.11
C LEU A 273 -5.46 -20.44 9.43
N LYS A 274 -6.26 -21.14 10.25
CA LYS A 274 -6.11 -22.59 10.50
C LYS A 274 -6.23 -23.42 9.22
N ARG A 275 -7.06 -22.97 8.28
CA ARG A 275 -7.30 -23.66 6.98
C ARG A 275 -6.37 -23.19 5.88
N TYR A 276 -5.74 -22.02 6.03
CA TYR A 276 -4.86 -21.45 5.02
C TYR A 276 -3.70 -22.40 4.69
N LYS A 277 -3.50 -22.65 3.38
CA LYS A 277 -2.37 -23.45 2.87
C LYS A 277 -1.54 -22.58 1.95
N ARG A 278 -0.34 -22.25 2.41
CA ARG A 278 0.63 -21.48 1.63
C ARG A 278 1.09 -22.26 0.40
N LYS A 279 1.17 -21.56 -0.74
CA LYS A 279 1.79 -22.11 -1.96
C LYS A 279 3.24 -22.51 -1.68
N PRO A 280 3.69 -23.69 -2.16
CA PRO A 280 5.06 -24.13 -1.93
C PRO A 280 6.07 -23.15 -2.53
N PHE A 281 7.18 -22.93 -1.85
CA PHE A 281 8.33 -22.20 -2.37
C PHE A 281 9.45 -23.17 -2.69
N PHE A 282 10.18 -22.91 -3.77
CA PHE A 282 11.27 -23.75 -4.23
C PHE A 282 12.54 -22.92 -4.39
N VAL A 283 13.68 -23.51 -4.05
CA VAL A 283 15.01 -23.03 -4.41
C VAL A 283 15.58 -23.92 -5.50
N TYR A 284 16.37 -23.33 -6.38
CA TYR A 284 16.88 -24.00 -7.56
C TYR A 284 18.40 -23.94 -7.60
N ARG A 285 19.04 -25.01 -8.08
CA ARG A 285 20.45 -24.98 -8.50
C ARG A 285 20.65 -25.79 -9.76
N THR A 286 21.66 -25.39 -10.52
CA THR A 286 22.18 -26.18 -11.64
C THR A 286 23.51 -26.78 -11.20
N LYS A 287 23.63 -28.10 -11.26
CA LYS A 287 24.88 -28.83 -11.01
C LYS A 287 25.50 -29.28 -12.32
N GLY A 288 26.79 -29.05 -12.49
CA GLY A 288 27.57 -29.77 -13.50
C GLY A 288 27.97 -31.13 -12.94
N GLN A 289 27.44 -32.21 -13.51
CA GLN A 289 27.99 -33.56 -13.35
C GLN A 289 28.31 -34.08 -14.74
N ASP A 290 29.56 -34.51 -14.94
CA ASP A 290 30.02 -35.19 -16.16
C ASP A 290 29.70 -34.45 -17.47
N GLY A 291 29.82 -33.11 -17.45
CA GLY A 291 29.56 -32.26 -18.62
C GLY A 291 28.08 -32.00 -18.93
N GLN A 292 27.14 -32.51 -18.11
CA GLN A 292 25.71 -32.20 -18.20
C GLN A 292 25.23 -31.32 -17.05
N ALA A 293 24.41 -30.32 -17.38
CA ALA A 293 23.74 -29.45 -16.44
C ALA A 293 22.47 -30.13 -15.90
N VAL A 294 22.48 -30.55 -14.63
CA VAL A 294 21.30 -31.11 -13.95
C VAL A 294 20.61 -30.01 -13.15
N PHE A 295 19.31 -29.82 -13.40
CA PHE A 295 18.46 -28.88 -12.67
C PHE A 295 17.86 -29.55 -11.43
N GLU A 296 18.10 -28.97 -10.26
CA GLU A 296 17.54 -29.43 -8.99
C GLU A 296 16.59 -28.37 -8.42
N ALA A 297 15.39 -28.79 -8.04
CA ALA A 297 14.39 -27.97 -7.35
C ALA A 297 14.09 -28.56 -5.97
N THR A 298 14.35 -27.81 -4.91
CA THR A 298 14.08 -28.23 -3.53
C THR A 298 12.97 -27.38 -2.94
N ARG A 299 11.91 -28.01 -2.43
CA ARG A 299 10.84 -27.32 -1.70
C ARG A 299 11.37 -26.86 -0.35
N VAL A 300 11.14 -25.60 0.00
CA VAL A 300 11.55 -25.02 1.28
C VAL A 300 10.42 -24.20 1.90
N GLN A 301 10.55 -23.91 3.18
CA GLN A 301 9.70 -22.98 3.93
C GLN A 301 10.49 -21.68 4.14
N LYS A 302 10.05 -20.58 3.52
CA LYS A 302 10.78 -19.30 3.57
C LYS A 302 11.07 -18.79 4.98
N TRP A 303 10.23 -19.12 5.95
CA TRP A 303 10.34 -18.69 7.35
C TRP A 303 11.18 -19.62 8.23
N ASP A 304 11.60 -20.77 7.70
CA ASP A 304 12.35 -21.78 8.43
C ASP A 304 13.71 -22.03 7.76
N PRO A 305 14.81 -21.51 8.33
CA PRO A 305 16.14 -21.71 7.77
C PRO A 305 16.54 -23.18 7.69
N SER A 306 16.01 -24.04 8.57
CA SER A 306 16.35 -25.46 8.60
C SER A 306 15.83 -26.21 7.37
N SER A 307 14.76 -25.70 6.76
CA SER A 307 14.18 -26.26 5.54
C SER A 307 15.03 -26.05 4.28
N TYR A 308 16.01 -25.15 4.32
CA TYR A 308 16.90 -24.87 3.19
C TYR A 308 18.02 -25.90 3.11
N PRO A 309 18.34 -26.41 1.90
CA PRO A 309 19.42 -27.36 1.72
C PRO A 309 20.81 -26.71 1.93
N ASP A 310 21.81 -27.51 2.30
CA ASP A 310 23.14 -27.03 2.73
C ASP A 310 23.83 -26.12 1.71
N TRP A 311 23.63 -26.40 0.41
CA TRP A 311 24.21 -25.61 -0.68
C TRP A 311 23.66 -24.18 -0.78
N CYS A 312 22.53 -23.87 -0.16
CA CYS A 312 22.08 -22.49 0.02
C CYS A 312 22.91 -21.75 1.08
N ARG A 313 23.53 -22.48 2.02
CA ARG A 313 24.27 -21.95 3.18
C ARG A 313 25.78 -21.83 2.91
N GLU A 314 26.30 -22.53 1.91
CA GLU A 314 27.74 -22.59 1.60
C GLU A 314 28.30 -21.32 0.95
N LYS A 315 27.47 -20.50 0.29
CA LYS A 315 27.94 -19.30 -0.43
C LYS A 315 28.44 -18.16 0.47
N THR A 316 28.17 -18.20 1.78
CA THR A 316 28.59 -17.16 2.73
C THR A 316 30.02 -17.33 3.25
N LYS A 317 30.68 -18.47 3.00
CA LYS A 317 32.04 -18.74 3.49
C LYS A 317 33.16 -18.34 2.51
N ASN A 318 32.86 -18.16 1.22
CA ASN A 318 33.89 -17.96 0.19
C ASN A 318 34.06 -16.52 -0.30
N SER A 319 33.37 -15.54 0.29
CA SER A 319 33.51 -14.11 -0.03
C SER A 319 34.42 -13.34 0.94
N GLY A 320 35.29 -14.06 1.66
CA GLY A 320 36.29 -13.51 2.58
C GLY A 320 37.70 -13.96 2.24
N ASN A 321 38.11 -13.79 0.97
CA ASN A 321 39.51 -13.82 0.51
C ASN A 321 39.76 -12.62 -0.39
#